data_AF-A0A925NHF0-F1
#
_entry.id   AF-A0A925NHF0-F1
#
_cell.length_a   1.000
_cell.length_b   1.000
_cell.length_c   1.000
_cell.angle_alpha   90.00
_cell.angle_beta   90.00
_cell.angle_gamma   90.00
#
_symmetry.space_group_name_H-M   'P 1'
#
loop_
_entity.id
_entity.type
_entity.pdbx_description
1 polymer ?
#
loop_
_entity_poly.entity_id
_entity_poly.type
_entity_poly.pdbx_seq_one_letter_code
_entity_poly.pdbx_strand_id
1 'polypeptide(L)'
;AQHIADIAVTLQARPGREVVVVSLARAGTPIGVLLHRALGVLGKQSKHYCVSIIRDRGVDWQALDYICANHRGEDIVFVDGWTGKGVITRELAASVSDYNRSRGTSIDPALWVVADLAGSATVGATEEDYLIPNAVLNATVSGLISRTVLSTLYVGEGDFHACAYYEDKLGEDLSRFYVDELTPQVITALAFAQLTVWSEETRRSLNQVSNAFVEAMMAQFDVERNHVKPGVGESTRAMLRRVPDRLLLKDPSAPDVQHLIRLADEKNIVVERVEDMPYRAAVIIKSVSNE
;
A
#
# COMPACT_ATOMS: atom_id res chain seq x y z
N ALA A 1 4.54 -12.98 6.17
CA ALA A 1 5.87 -12.93 6.80
C ALA A 1 6.99 -13.07 5.77
N GLN A 2 7.00 -14.14 4.97
CA GLN A 2 8.04 -14.40 3.96
C GLN A 2 8.32 -13.21 3.04
N HIS A 3 7.30 -12.64 2.39
CA HIS A 3 7.46 -11.47 1.51
C HIS A 3 8.09 -10.23 2.18
N ILE A 4 7.87 -10.03 3.49
CA ILE A 4 8.54 -8.95 4.25
C ILE A 4 10.03 -9.28 4.42
N ALA A 5 10.35 -10.55 4.71
CA ALA A 5 11.71 -11.03 4.88
C ALA A 5 12.51 -10.92 3.56
N ASP A 6 11.89 -11.24 2.42
CA ASP A 6 12.49 -11.10 1.09
C ASP A 6 12.83 -9.63 0.77
N ILE A 7 11.89 -8.71 1.04
CA ILE A 7 12.15 -7.26 0.93
C ILE A 7 13.28 -6.86 1.88
N ALA A 8 13.27 -7.31 3.13
CA ALA A 8 14.29 -6.94 4.11
C ALA A 8 15.70 -7.36 3.69
N VAL A 9 15.90 -8.58 3.18
CA VAL A 9 17.19 -9.05 2.65
C VAL A 9 17.59 -8.25 1.41
N THR A 10 16.64 -7.93 0.55
CA THR A 10 16.90 -7.09 -0.63
C THR A 10 17.31 -5.67 -0.24
N LEU A 11 16.66 -5.07 0.76
CA LEU A 11 17.03 -3.76 1.30
C LEU A 11 18.38 -3.79 2.02
N GLN A 12 18.69 -4.87 2.73
CA GLN A 12 19.98 -5.04 3.41
C GLN A 12 21.14 -5.08 2.42
N ALA A 13 20.95 -5.74 1.27
CA ALA A 13 21.92 -5.83 0.19
C ALA A 13 22.14 -4.50 -0.57
N ARG A 14 21.27 -3.49 -0.39
CA ARG A 14 21.46 -2.17 -1.01
C ARG A 14 22.77 -1.54 -0.53
N PRO A 15 23.51 -0.86 -1.42
CA PRO A 15 24.67 -0.06 -1.03
C PRO A 15 24.24 1.07 -0.09
N GLY A 16 25.19 1.62 0.66
CA GLY A 16 24.94 2.71 1.61
C GLY A 16 25.03 2.28 3.07
N ARG A 17 25.19 3.28 3.94
CA ARG A 17 25.44 3.09 5.38
C ARG A 17 24.18 2.71 6.15
N GLU A 18 23.02 3.16 5.68
CA GLU A 18 21.73 2.96 6.32
C GLU A 18 20.64 2.74 5.27
N VAL A 19 19.44 2.35 5.72
CA VAL A 19 18.21 2.37 4.92
C VAL A 19 17.19 3.23 5.66
N VAL A 20 16.75 4.31 5.04
CA VAL A 20 15.69 5.16 5.56
C VAL A 20 14.37 4.69 4.97
N VAL A 21 13.71 3.82 5.71
CA VAL A 21 12.42 3.23 5.33
C VAL A 21 11.34 4.29 5.50
N VAL A 22 10.69 4.68 4.41
CA VAL A 22 9.64 5.70 4.40
C VAL A 22 8.32 5.06 3.99
N SER A 23 7.51 4.67 4.98
CA SER A 23 6.22 4.04 4.72
C SER A 23 5.14 5.05 4.33
N LEU A 24 4.28 4.70 3.37
CA LEU A 24 3.14 5.51 2.99
C LEU A 24 1.97 5.33 3.98
N ALA A 25 1.54 6.43 4.59
CA ALA A 25 0.48 6.41 5.56
C ALA A 25 -0.86 6.00 4.90
N ARG A 26 -1.65 5.11 5.51
CA ARG A 26 -1.43 4.43 6.80
C ARG A 26 -1.13 2.95 6.66
N ALA A 27 -1.59 2.33 5.59
CA ALA A 27 -1.43 0.90 5.41
C ALA A 27 0.06 0.52 5.34
N GLY A 28 0.94 1.39 4.84
CA GLY A 28 2.37 1.14 4.84
C GLY A 28 3.00 1.12 6.23
N THR A 29 2.38 1.73 7.25
CA THR A 29 3.03 1.93 8.56
C THR A 29 3.49 0.62 9.21
N PRO A 30 2.65 -0.43 9.34
CA PRO A 30 3.11 -1.69 9.91
C PRO A 30 4.20 -2.36 9.07
N ILE A 31 4.17 -2.18 7.75
CA ILE A 31 5.18 -2.72 6.83
C ILE A 31 6.53 -2.07 7.10
N GLY A 32 6.57 -0.75 7.23
CA GLY A 32 7.79 -0.03 7.57
C GLY A 32 8.36 -0.43 8.94
N VAL A 33 7.50 -0.65 9.94
CA VAL A 33 7.92 -1.13 11.27
C VAL A 33 8.53 -2.54 11.18
N LEU A 34 7.88 -3.47 10.47
CA LEU A 34 8.38 -4.83 10.32
C LEU A 34 9.70 -4.87 9.55
N LEU A 35 9.85 -4.07 8.49
CA LEU A 35 11.10 -3.95 7.75
C LEU A 35 12.22 -3.37 8.60
N HIS A 36 11.95 -2.31 9.38
CA HIS A 36 12.93 -1.74 10.29
C HIS A 36 13.43 -2.76 11.33
N ARG A 37 12.52 -3.54 11.93
CA ARG A 37 12.87 -4.63 12.86
C ARG A 37 13.70 -5.71 12.19
N ALA A 38 13.30 -6.16 11.00
CA ALA A 38 14.02 -7.17 10.24
C ALA A 38 15.42 -6.71 9.83
N LEU A 39 15.58 -5.46 9.37
CA LEU A 39 16.87 -4.86 9.03
C LEU A 39 17.81 -4.80 10.25
N GLY A 40 17.27 -4.50 11.43
CA GLY A 40 18.03 -4.55 12.68
C GLY A 40 18.60 -5.94 12.99
N VAL A 41 17.81 -7.00 12.76
CA VAL A 41 18.26 -8.40 12.90
C VAL A 41 19.32 -8.75 11.86
N LEU A 42 19.19 -8.23 10.64
CA LEU A 42 20.17 -8.40 9.56
C LEU A 42 21.43 -7.52 9.72
N GLY A 43 21.53 -6.74 10.80
CA GLY A 43 22.67 -5.86 11.08
C GLY A 43 22.77 -4.60 10.22
N LYS A 44 21.73 -4.26 9.44
CA LYS A 44 21.68 -3.04 8.63
C LYS A 44 21.11 -1.90 9.45
N GLN A 45 21.86 -0.80 9.54
CA GLN A 45 21.34 0.44 10.17
C GLN A 45 20.11 0.92 9.40
N SER A 46 19.06 1.26 10.12
CA SER A 46 17.85 1.80 9.50
C SER A 46 17.13 2.78 10.40
N LYS A 47 16.37 3.67 9.76
CA LYS A 47 15.38 4.54 10.40
C LYS A 47 14.05 4.35 9.69
N HIS A 48 12.96 4.50 10.42
CA HIS A 48 11.62 4.40 9.87
C HIS A 48 10.86 5.71 10.07
N TYR A 49 10.33 6.23 8.97
CA TYR A 49 9.39 7.34 8.95
C TYR A 49 8.08 6.88 8.30
N CYS A 50 6.99 7.50 8.72
CA CYS A 50 5.70 7.36 8.05
C CYS A 50 5.31 8.72 7.48
N VAL A 51 5.14 8.80 6.16
CA VAL A 51 4.80 10.04 5.47
C VAL A 51 3.45 9.90 4.81
N SER A 52 2.75 11.02 4.73
CA SER A 52 1.47 11.06 4.06
C SER A 52 1.64 11.27 2.56
N ILE A 53 0.69 10.73 1.79
CA ILE A 53 0.55 10.98 0.36
C ILE A 53 -0.94 11.13 0.04
N ILE A 54 -1.27 12.12 -0.77
CA ILE A 54 -2.65 12.38 -1.21
C ILE A 54 -2.66 12.38 -2.74
N ARG A 55 -3.62 11.67 -3.31
CA ARG A 55 -3.86 11.67 -4.76
C ARG A 55 -4.11 13.10 -5.26
N ASP A 56 -3.51 13.45 -6.38
CA ASP A 56 -3.61 14.76 -7.05
C ASP A 56 -3.00 15.92 -6.23
N ARG A 57 -2.17 15.61 -5.21
CA ARG A 57 -1.55 16.58 -4.28
C ARG A 57 -0.10 16.24 -3.94
N GLY A 58 0.24 14.96 -3.90
CA GLY A 58 1.59 14.47 -3.73
C GLY A 58 1.91 14.00 -2.31
N VAL A 59 3.19 13.68 -2.13
CA VAL A 59 3.77 13.37 -0.81
C VAL A 59 3.96 14.67 -0.03
N ASP A 60 3.93 14.58 1.30
CA ASP A 60 4.23 15.70 2.18
C ASP A 60 5.69 16.18 2.01
N TRP A 61 5.88 17.30 1.32
CA TRP A 61 7.20 17.88 1.08
C TRP A 61 7.87 18.38 2.35
N GLN A 62 7.10 18.86 3.34
CA GLN A 62 7.67 19.30 4.61
C GLN A 62 8.22 18.10 5.39
N ALA A 63 7.52 16.96 5.34
CA ALA A 63 8.04 15.72 5.90
C ALA A 63 9.31 15.23 5.16
N LEU A 64 9.38 15.39 3.83
CA LEU A 64 10.60 15.10 3.08
C LEU A 64 11.75 16.05 3.44
N ASP A 65 11.49 17.34 3.61
CA ASP A 65 12.50 18.31 4.07
C ASP A 65 13.05 17.89 5.45
N TYR A 66 12.17 17.47 6.37
CA TYR A 66 12.57 16.96 7.68
C TYR A 66 13.46 15.70 7.58
N ILE A 67 13.10 14.74 6.72
CA ILE A 67 13.88 13.52 6.52
C ILE A 67 15.24 13.86 5.89
N CYS A 68 15.26 14.71 4.86
CA CYS A 68 16.49 15.12 4.17
C CYS A 68 17.42 16.00 5.02
N ALA A 69 16.90 16.69 6.03
CA ALA A 69 17.74 17.38 7.00
C ALA A 69 18.56 16.42 7.89
N ASN A 70 18.10 15.17 8.04
CA ASN A 70 18.71 14.16 8.92
C ASN A 70 19.39 13.02 8.14
N HIS A 71 19.04 12.83 6.86
CA HIS A 71 19.45 11.70 6.04
C HIS A 71 19.76 12.11 4.60
N ARG A 72 20.54 11.29 3.89
CA ARG A 72 20.79 11.51 2.46
C ARG A 72 19.57 10.99 1.68
N GLY A 73 19.19 11.73 0.63
CA GLY A 73 18.06 11.33 -0.23
C GLY A 73 18.25 9.95 -0.88
N GLU A 74 19.48 9.55 -1.17
CA GLU A 74 19.84 8.23 -1.74
C GLU A 74 19.54 7.05 -0.80
N ASP A 75 19.52 7.30 0.52
CA ASP A 75 19.27 6.27 1.54
C ASP A 75 17.75 6.04 1.74
N ILE A 76 16.89 6.91 1.18
CA ILE A 76 15.42 6.84 1.30
C ILE A 76 14.86 5.73 0.41
N VAL A 77 13.98 4.92 0.98
CA VAL A 77 13.20 3.90 0.26
C VAL A 77 11.74 3.99 0.66
N PHE A 78 10.85 4.26 -0.30
CA PHE A 78 9.42 4.30 -0.05
C PHE A 78 8.81 2.90 -0.02
N VAL A 79 7.97 2.63 0.98
CA VAL A 79 7.34 1.31 1.16
C VAL A 79 5.83 1.39 1.39
N ASP A 80 5.08 0.39 0.91
CA ASP A 80 3.66 0.18 1.25
C ASP A 80 3.31 -1.32 1.28
N GLY A 81 2.09 -1.66 1.71
CA GLY A 81 1.60 -3.04 1.73
C GLY A 81 1.33 -3.59 0.34
N TRP A 82 0.57 -2.87 -0.47
CA TRP A 82 0.24 -3.32 -1.83
C TRP A 82 0.01 -2.15 -2.77
N THR A 83 0.07 -2.44 -4.07
CA THR A 83 -0.48 -1.57 -5.11
C THR A 83 -1.37 -2.37 -6.05
N GLY A 84 -2.51 -1.78 -6.41
CA GLY A 84 -3.35 -2.23 -7.51
C GLY A 84 -2.98 -1.46 -8.78
N LYS A 85 -3.87 -0.56 -9.23
CA LYS A 85 -3.75 0.17 -10.51
C LYS A 85 -2.64 1.25 -10.59
N GLY A 86 -1.71 1.28 -9.64
CA GLY A 86 -0.54 2.18 -9.65
C GLY A 86 -0.83 3.66 -9.48
N VAL A 87 -2.00 4.05 -8.97
CA VAL A 87 -2.36 5.48 -8.77
C VAL A 87 -1.37 6.15 -7.82
N ILE A 88 -1.15 5.55 -6.65
CA ILE A 88 -0.21 6.08 -5.64
C ILE A 88 1.23 5.99 -6.12
N THR A 89 1.62 4.94 -6.85
CA THR A 89 2.98 4.86 -7.41
C THR A 89 3.29 6.01 -8.36
N ARG A 90 2.36 6.36 -9.25
CA ARG A 90 2.52 7.49 -10.18
C ARG A 90 2.52 8.83 -9.44
N GLU A 91 1.63 8.99 -8.46
CA GLU A 91 1.57 10.20 -7.62
C GLU A 91 2.89 10.42 -6.88
N LEU A 92 3.43 9.36 -6.26
CA LEU A 92 4.71 9.41 -5.56
C LEU A 92 5.84 9.79 -6.53
N ALA A 93 5.90 9.14 -7.69
CA ALA A 93 6.95 9.40 -8.66
C ALA A 93 6.93 10.85 -9.20
N ALA A 94 5.74 11.37 -9.52
CA ALA A 94 5.57 12.75 -9.94
C ALA A 94 5.98 13.72 -8.81
N SER A 95 5.43 13.52 -7.61
CA SER A 95 5.65 14.42 -6.48
C SER A 95 7.12 14.45 -6.01
N VAL A 96 7.79 13.30 -5.98
CA VAL A 96 9.23 13.21 -5.64
C VAL A 96 10.10 13.81 -6.74
N SER A 97 9.74 13.64 -8.02
CA SER A 97 10.45 14.30 -9.12
C SER A 97 10.37 15.83 -8.99
N ASP A 98 9.19 16.35 -8.69
CA ASP A 98 8.97 17.78 -8.50
C ASP A 98 9.70 18.31 -7.27
N TYR A 99 9.66 17.57 -6.16
CA TYR A 99 10.43 17.87 -4.94
C TYR A 99 11.93 17.92 -5.23
N ASN A 100 12.47 16.93 -5.92
CA ASN A 100 13.89 16.86 -6.29
C ASN A 100 14.32 18.07 -7.12
N ARG A 101 13.51 18.50 -8.09
CA ARG A 101 13.79 19.72 -8.87
C ARG A 101 13.73 20.99 -8.02
N SER A 102 12.78 21.06 -7.09
CA SER A 102 12.57 22.21 -6.20
C SER A 102 13.70 22.37 -5.17
N ARG A 103 14.11 21.27 -4.54
CA ARG A 103 15.08 21.25 -3.42
C ARG A 103 16.51 20.92 -3.85
N GLY A 104 16.74 20.56 -5.11
CA GLY A 104 18.05 20.12 -5.60
C GLY A 104 18.49 18.78 -5.00
N THR A 105 17.54 17.89 -4.71
CA THR A 105 17.78 16.57 -4.13
C THR A 105 17.72 15.45 -5.17
N SER A 106 18.12 14.24 -4.77
CA SER A 106 18.18 13.05 -5.64
C SER A 106 17.49 11.85 -4.99
N ILE A 107 16.31 12.06 -4.36
CA ILE A 107 15.52 10.97 -3.77
C ILE A 107 15.04 10.04 -4.89
N ASP A 108 15.23 8.73 -4.72
CA ASP A 108 14.67 7.72 -5.62
C ASP A 108 13.15 7.61 -5.39
N PRO A 109 12.30 7.90 -6.41
CA PRO A 109 10.84 7.78 -6.29
C PRO A 109 10.32 6.33 -6.23
N ALA A 110 11.20 5.33 -6.29
CA ALA A 110 10.82 3.93 -6.33
C ALA A 110 9.94 3.51 -5.14
N LEU A 111 8.74 3.02 -5.45
CA LEU A 111 7.86 2.39 -4.46
C LEU A 111 8.13 0.89 -4.38
N TRP A 112 8.38 0.42 -3.16
CA TRP A 112 8.53 -0.98 -2.81
C TRP A 112 7.26 -1.47 -2.10
N VAL A 113 6.70 -2.59 -2.53
CA VAL A 113 5.48 -3.13 -1.93
C VAL A 113 5.61 -4.61 -1.62
N VAL A 114 4.79 -5.09 -0.70
CA VAL A 114 4.67 -6.53 -0.46
C VAL A 114 4.00 -7.21 -1.65
N ALA A 115 2.86 -6.70 -2.11
CA ALA A 115 2.14 -7.25 -3.26
C ALA A 115 1.91 -6.20 -4.37
N ASP A 116 2.32 -6.49 -5.60
CA ASP A 116 2.04 -5.67 -6.78
C ASP A 116 1.25 -6.46 -7.81
N LEU A 117 -0.05 -6.19 -7.86
CA LEU A 117 -1.00 -6.94 -8.69
C LEU A 117 -1.05 -6.47 -10.15
N ALA A 118 -0.38 -5.35 -10.47
CA ALA A 118 -0.50 -4.71 -11.78
C ALA A 118 0.84 -4.30 -12.39
N GLY A 119 1.96 -4.77 -11.83
CA GLY A 119 3.31 -4.42 -12.27
C GLY A 119 3.63 -2.92 -12.15
N SER A 120 2.94 -2.24 -11.23
CA SER A 120 2.98 -0.80 -11.11
C SER A 120 4.05 -0.30 -10.13
N ALA A 121 4.46 -1.11 -9.15
CA ALA A 121 5.53 -0.80 -8.23
C ALA A 121 6.90 -0.93 -8.91
N THR A 122 7.92 -0.28 -8.33
CA THR A 122 9.30 -0.50 -8.78
C THR A 122 9.80 -1.86 -8.31
N VAL A 123 9.44 -2.24 -7.09
CA VAL A 123 9.72 -3.57 -6.52
C VAL A 123 8.47 -4.10 -5.83
N GLY A 124 8.06 -5.32 -6.17
CA GLY A 124 7.07 -6.11 -5.45
C GLY A 124 7.71 -7.39 -4.93
N ALA A 125 7.36 -7.85 -3.72
CA ALA A 125 7.82 -9.17 -3.27
C ALA A 125 7.05 -10.31 -3.94
N THR A 126 5.80 -10.05 -4.35
CA THR A 126 4.94 -11.02 -5.01
C THR A 126 3.88 -10.35 -5.89
N GLU A 127 3.34 -11.12 -6.83
CA GLU A 127 2.14 -10.81 -7.61
C GLU A 127 0.87 -11.45 -7.03
N GLU A 128 0.99 -12.22 -5.93
CA GLU A 128 -0.14 -12.90 -5.30
C GLU A 128 -1.17 -11.92 -4.75
N ASP A 129 -2.44 -12.19 -5.06
CA ASP A 129 -3.58 -11.47 -4.53
C ASP A 129 -4.09 -12.13 -3.25
N TYR A 130 -3.55 -11.73 -2.09
CA TYR A 130 -4.01 -12.21 -0.78
C TYR A 130 -4.38 -11.05 0.15
N LEU A 131 -5.10 -11.36 1.23
CA LEU A 131 -5.50 -10.36 2.20
C LEU A 131 -4.31 -9.86 3.01
N ILE A 132 -3.92 -8.59 2.85
CA ILE A 132 -3.02 -7.92 3.80
C ILE A 132 -3.87 -7.33 4.94
N PRO A 133 -3.75 -7.77 6.21
CA PRO A 133 -4.71 -7.46 7.26
C PRO A 133 -4.91 -5.96 7.55
N ASN A 134 -3.87 -5.16 7.38
CA ASN A 134 -3.92 -3.69 7.46
C ASN A 134 -4.87 -3.03 6.44
N ALA A 135 -5.29 -3.73 5.38
CA ALA A 135 -6.34 -3.28 4.46
C ALA A 135 -7.72 -3.21 5.12
N VAL A 136 -7.98 -4.07 6.11
CA VAL A 136 -9.26 -4.16 6.86
C VAL A 136 -9.18 -3.35 8.14
N LEU A 137 -8.12 -3.55 8.92
CA LEU A 137 -8.05 -3.12 10.31
C LEU A 137 -7.75 -1.61 10.50
N ASN A 138 -7.25 -0.93 9.46
CA ASN A 138 -7.13 0.53 9.44
C ASN A 138 -6.37 1.10 10.66
N ALA A 139 -7.02 1.97 11.45
CA ALA A 139 -6.37 2.78 12.48
C ALA A 139 -5.90 1.95 13.67
N THR A 140 -6.66 0.93 14.06
CA THR A 140 -6.38 0.11 15.23
C THR A 140 -5.09 -0.71 15.09
N VAL A 141 -4.58 -0.91 13.88
CA VAL A 141 -3.27 -1.53 13.65
C VAL A 141 -2.23 -0.59 13.04
N SER A 142 -2.57 0.68 12.82
CA SER A 142 -1.73 1.67 12.13
C SER A 142 -1.56 2.97 12.93
N GLY A 143 -1.45 2.86 14.25
CA GLY A 143 -1.11 3.95 15.16
C GLY A 143 -2.25 4.91 15.50
N LEU A 144 -3.51 4.47 15.38
CA LEU A 144 -4.71 5.25 15.69
C LEU A 144 -4.83 6.61 14.96
N ILE A 145 -4.12 6.79 13.87
CA ILE A 145 -4.23 8.01 13.05
C ILE A 145 -5.32 7.87 11.98
N SER A 146 -5.97 8.97 11.61
CA SER A 146 -6.94 9.04 10.52
C SER A 146 -6.27 9.00 9.14
N ARG A 147 -7.08 9.04 8.08
CA ARG A 147 -6.54 9.44 6.76
C ARG A 147 -5.93 10.85 6.87
N THR A 148 -4.97 11.14 6.00
CA THR A 148 -4.35 12.46 5.88
C THR A 148 -5.39 13.55 5.64
N VAL A 149 -5.18 14.69 6.27
CA VAL A 149 -5.95 15.92 6.16
C VAL A 149 -5.04 17.00 5.58
N LEU A 150 -5.41 17.51 4.41
CA LEU A 150 -4.79 18.67 3.80
C LEU A 150 -5.89 19.72 3.59
N SER A 151 -6.06 20.58 4.59
CA SER A 151 -7.05 21.64 4.63
C SER A 151 -6.42 22.88 5.22
N THR A 152 -6.66 24.03 4.61
CA THR A 152 -6.14 25.33 5.08
C THR A 152 -6.69 25.72 6.47
N LEU A 153 -7.70 25.01 6.98
CA LEU A 153 -8.19 25.17 8.35
C LEU A 153 -7.27 24.54 9.40
N TYR A 154 -6.47 23.54 9.02
CA TYR A 154 -5.66 22.73 9.95
C TYR A 154 -4.18 22.67 9.57
N VAL A 155 -3.83 23.03 8.35
CA VAL A 155 -2.46 22.96 7.80
C VAL A 155 -2.09 24.34 7.27
N GLY A 156 -1.17 25.00 7.97
CA GLY A 156 -0.58 26.27 7.57
C GLY A 156 0.59 26.11 6.61
N GLU A 157 1.16 27.25 6.19
CA GLU A 157 2.39 27.26 5.39
C GLU A 157 3.55 26.69 6.22
N GLY A 158 4.22 25.67 5.69
CA GLY A 158 5.34 25.02 6.34
C GLY A 158 4.99 23.88 7.28
N ASP A 159 3.70 23.67 7.59
CA ASP A 159 3.23 22.55 8.39
C ASP A 159 3.29 21.23 7.63
N PHE A 160 3.43 20.12 8.36
CA PHE A 160 3.17 18.79 7.82
C PHE A 160 1.68 18.66 7.46
N HIS A 161 1.38 17.75 6.54
CA HIS A 161 0.02 17.29 6.36
C HIS A 161 -0.53 16.75 7.70
N ALA A 162 -1.74 17.15 8.06
CA ALA A 162 -2.35 16.81 9.33
C ALA A 162 -2.98 15.40 9.31
N CYS A 163 -3.24 14.87 10.49
CA CYS A 163 -4.16 13.76 10.70
C CYS A 163 -4.85 13.93 12.07
N ALA A 164 -6.03 13.33 12.24
CA ALA A 164 -6.63 13.20 13.55
C ALA A 164 -6.04 11.98 14.26
N TYR A 165 -5.69 12.14 15.52
CA TYR A 165 -5.31 11.05 16.41
C TYR A 165 -6.54 10.61 17.22
N TYR A 166 -6.93 9.34 17.12
CA TYR A 166 -8.08 8.78 17.81
C TYR A 166 -7.73 8.40 19.24
N GLU A 167 -7.48 9.38 20.09
CA GLU A 167 -7.14 9.18 21.51
C GLU A 167 -8.25 8.42 22.26
N ASP A 168 -9.52 8.64 21.89
CA ASP A 168 -10.69 7.93 22.42
C ASP A 168 -10.67 6.42 22.12
N LYS A 169 -9.82 5.99 21.18
CA LYS A 169 -9.67 4.60 20.74
C LYS A 169 -8.43 3.91 21.30
N LEU A 170 -7.74 4.49 22.29
CA LEU A 170 -6.58 3.88 22.93
C LEU A 170 -6.83 2.45 23.44
N GLY A 171 -8.03 2.17 23.98
CA GLY A 171 -8.41 0.81 24.43
C GLY A 171 -8.59 -0.21 23.30
N GLU A 172 -8.66 0.25 22.05
CA GLU A 172 -8.78 -0.56 20.84
C GLU A 172 -7.46 -0.59 20.04
N ASP A 173 -6.37 0.01 20.55
CA ASP A 173 -5.08 0.04 19.85
C ASP A 173 -4.40 -1.33 19.88
N LEU A 174 -4.30 -1.94 18.70
CA LEU A 174 -3.61 -3.19 18.45
C LEU A 174 -2.36 -2.97 17.58
N SER A 175 -1.90 -1.73 17.37
CA SER A 175 -0.79 -1.43 16.46
C SER A 175 0.50 -2.09 16.89
N ARG A 176 0.82 -2.03 18.19
CA ARG A 176 1.99 -2.72 18.76
C ARG A 176 1.80 -4.23 18.74
N PHE A 177 0.66 -4.72 19.23
CA PHE A 177 0.33 -6.14 19.22
C PHE A 177 0.47 -6.76 17.82
N TYR A 178 -0.09 -6.12 16.80
CA TYR A 178 -0.06 -6.59 15.43
C TYR A 178 1.36 -6.77 14.89
N VAL A 179 2.24 -5.79 15.09
CA VAL A 179 3.65 -5.92 14.64
C VAL A 179 4.44 -6.85 15.54
N ASP A 180 4.15 -6.91 16.84
CA ASP A 180 4.81 -7.79 17.80
C ASP A 180 4.52 -9.27 17.49
N GLU A 181 3.28 -9.62 17.14
CA GLU A 181 2.89 -10.98 16.74
C GLU A 181 3.50 -11.42 15.40
N LEU A 182 3.63 -10.49 14.44
CA LEU A 182 4.20 -10.80 13.13
C LEU A 182 5.73 -10.84 13.14
N THR A 183 6.38 -10.12 14.06
CA THR A 183 7.85 -9.98 14.08
C THR A 183 8.57 -11.33 14.19
N PRO A 184 8.23 -12.26 15.12
CA PRO A 184 8.86 -13.57 15.19
C PRO A 184 8.76 -14.35 13.89
N GLN A 185 7.60 -14.31 13.23
CA GLN A 185 7.38 -15.01 11.96
C GLN A 185 8.25 -14.42 10.84
N VAL A 186 8.39 -13.09 10.79
CA VAL A 186 9.29 -12.43 9.84
C VAL A 186 10.74 -12.80 10.11
N ILE A 187 11.17 -12.81 11.39
CA ILE A 187 12.54 -13.19 11.77
C ILE A 187 12.83 -14.64 11.39
N THR A 188 11.92 -15.58 11.67
CA THR A 188 12.06 -16.97 11.23
C THR A 188 12.16 -17.08 9.71
N ALA A 189 11.36 -16.31 8.98
CA ALA A 189 11.37 -16.30 7.52
C ALA A 189 12.67 -15.75 6.91
N LEU A 190 13.46 -14.94 7.65
CA LEU A 190 14.76 -14.44 7.18
C LEU A 190 15.73 -15.58 6.83
N ALA A 191 15.64 -16.73 7.50
CA ALA A 191 16.50 -17.88 7.22
C ALA A 191 16.29 -18.47 5.81
N PHE A 192 15.13 -18.22 5.20
CA PHE A 192 14.76 -18.71 3.88
C PHE A 192 14.54 -17.59 2.87
N ALA A 193 14.78 -16.34 3.28
CA ALA A 193 14.51 -15.17 2.48
C ALA A 193 15.44 -15.08 1.27
N GLN A 194 14.87 -14.64 0.15
CA GLN A 194 15.58 -14.50 -1.11
C GLN A 194 15.57 -13.04 -1.56
N LEU A 195 16.58 -12.67 -2.35
CA LEU A 195 16.58 -11.38 -3.01
C LEU A 195 15.36 -11.31 -3.94
N THR A 196 14.58 -10.26 -3.81
CA THR A 196 13.40 -10.01 -4.63
C THR A 196 13.84 -9.77 -6.07
N VAL A 197 13.41 -10.64 -6.97
CA VAL A 197 13.62 -10.49 -8.42
C VAL A 197 12.36 -9.88 -9.02
N TRP A 198 12.37 -8.56 -9.22
CA TRP A 198 11.25 -7.84 -9.81
C TRP A 198 11.67 -7.22 -11.15
N SER A 199 11.54 -8.01 -12.22
CA SER A 199 12.03 -7.62 -13.54
C SER A 199 11.07 -6.66 -14.25
N GLU A 200 11.60 -5.87 -15.19
CA GLU A 200 10.75 -5.06 -16.08
C GLU A 200 9.79 -5.91 -16.91
N GLU A 201 10.17 -7.15 -17.24
CA GLU A 201 9.32 -8.08 -17.99
C GLU A 201 8.12 -8.54 -17.16
N THR A 202 8.35 -8.93 -15.90
CA THR A 202 7.30 -9.24 -14.92
C THR A 202 6.33 -8.07 -14.80
N ARG A 203 6.86 -6.85 -14.60
CA ARG A 203 6.04 -5.63 -14.50
C ARG A 203 5.21 -5.38 -15.76
N ARG A 204 5.81 -5.51 -16.94
CA ARG A 204 5.10 -5.34 -18.22
C ARG A 204 3.98 -6.38 -18.39
N SER A 205 4.24 -7.64 -18.07
CA SER A 205 3.25 -8.72 -18.13
C SER A 205 2.05 -8.45 -17.21
N LEU A 206 2.31 -8.17 -15.93
CA LEU A 206 1.26 -7.85 -14.96
C LEU A 206 0.46 -6.61 -15.35
N ASN A 207 1.11 -5.60 -15.94
CA ASN A 207 0.44 -4.40 -16.41
C ASN A 207 -0.52 -4.69 -17.56
N GLN A 208 -0.11 -5.53 -18.52
CA GLN A 208 -0.96 -5.94 -19.63
C GLN A 208 -2.20 -6.71 -19.14
N VAL A 209 -2.01 -7.67 -18.24
CA VAL A 209 -3.10 -8.44 -17.62
C VAL A 209 -4.06 -7.51 -16.88
N SER A 210 -3.53 -6.56 -16.10
CA SER A 210 -4.35 -5.61 -15.35
C SER A 210 -5.17 -4.69 -16.26
N ASN A 211 -4.55 -4.17 -17.33
CA ASN A 211 -5.24 -3.31 -18.28
C ASN A 211 -6.36 -4.05 -19.01
N ALA A 212 -6.07 -5.27 -19.51
CA ALA A 212 -7.05 -6.09 -20.21
C ALA A 212 -8.26 -6.41 -19.32
N PHE A 213 -8.02 -6.79 -18.05
CA PHE A 213 -9.10 -7.03 -17.10
C PHE A 213 -9.93 -5.77 -16.83
N VAL A 214 -9.27 -4.64 -16.58
CA VAL A 214 -9.98 -3.38 -16.29
C VAL A 214 -10.81 -2.93 -17.49
N GLU A 215 -10.29 -3.03 -18.71
CA GLU A 215 -11.01 -2.69 -19.95
C GLU A 215 -12.23 -3.60 -20.16
N ALA A 216 -12.09 -4.91 -19.93
CA ALA A 216 -13.20 -5.85 -20.01
C ALA A 216 -14.31 -5.51 -19.00
N MET A 217 -13.96 -5.20 -17.75
CA MET A 217 -14.93 -4.81 -16.73
C MET A 217 -15.58 -3.46 -17.01
N MET A 218 -14.83 -2.49 -17.55
CA MET A 218 -15.40 -1.21 -17.98
C MET A 218 -16.48 -1.40 -19.05
N ALA A 219 -16.20 -2.24 -20.06
CA ALA A 219 -17.15 -2.53 -21.13
C ALA A 219 -18.37 -3.33 -20.63
N GLN A 220 -18.14 -4.33 -19.77
CA GLN A 220 -19.22 -5.19 -19.25
C GLN A 220 -20.22 -4.43 -18.37
N PHE A 221 -19.73 -3.52 -17.53
CA PHE A 221 -20.56 -2.82 -16.54
C PHE A 221 -20.90 -1.37 -16.93
N ASP A 222 -20.43 -0.90 -18.09
CA ASP A 222 -20.57 0.50 -18.55
C ASP A 222 -20.10 1.51 -17.49
N VAL A 223 -18.86 1.33 -17.02
CA VAL A 223 -18.27 2.16 -15.97
C VAL A 223 -16.91 2.70 -16.36
N GLU A 224 -16.51 3.83 -15.77
CA GLU A 224 -15.16 4.35 -15.96
C GLU A 224 -14.10 3.50 -15.24
N ARG A 225 -12.85 3.62 -15.69
CA ARG A 225 -11.67 2.96 -15.12
C ARG A 225 -11.55 3.07 -13.61
N ASN A 226 -11.97 4.19 -13.03
CA ASN A 226 -11.87 4.43 -11.58
C ASN A 226 -12.87 3.60 -10.76
N HIS A 227 -13.92 3.09 -11.38
CA HIS A 227 -14.97 2.29 -10.75
C HIS A 227 -14.65 0.81 -10.64
N VAL A 228 -13.67 0.32 -11.43
CA VAL A 228 -13.17 -1.06 -11.32
C VAL A 228 -12.09 -1.15 -10.23
N LYS A 229 -12.26 -2.02 -9.24
CA LYS A 229 -11.34 -2.20 -8.10
C LYS A 229 -10.79 -3.63 -8.08
N PRO A 230 -9.71 -3.92 -8.84
CA PRO A 230 -9.14 -5.26 -8.90
C PRO A 230 -8.29 -5.59 -7.66
N GLY A 231 -8.38 -6.83 -7.20
CA GLY A 231 -7.61 -7.36 -6.08
C GLY A 231 -8.37 -7.34 -4.76
N VAL A 232 -8.03 -8.25 -3.85
CA VAL A 232 -8.61 -8.36 -2.49
C VAL A 232 -8.43 -7.05 -1.72
N GLY A 233 -7.24 -6.45 -1.75
CA GLY A 233 -6.96 -5.21 -1.02
C GLY A 233 -7.79 -4.01 -1.48
N GLU A 234 -7.89 -3.80 -2.80
CA GLU A 234 -8.71 -2.71 -3.36
C GLU A 234 -10.21 -2.97 -3.18
N SER A 235 -10.65 -4.22 -3.36
CA SER A 235 -12.03 -4.66 -3.10
C SER A 235 -12.43 -4.38 -1.65
N THR A 236 -11.57 -4.74 -0.70
CA THR A 236 -11.78 -4.50 0.74
C THR A 236 -11.95 -3.02 1.02
N ARG A 237 -11.04 -2.17 0.52
CA ARG A 237 -11.12 -0.72 0.69
C ARG A 237 -12.38 -0.14 0.05
N ALA A 238 -12.80 -0.66 -1.10
CA ALA A 238 -14.00 -0.22 -1.80
C ALA A 238 -15.27 -0.58 -1.02
N MET A 239 -15.40 -1.83 -0.56
CA MET A 239 -16.54 -2.29 0.24
C MET A 239 -16.70 -1.49 1.53
N LEU A 240 -15.58 -1.15 2.20
CA LEU A 240 -15.61 -0.40 3.46
C LEU A 240 -15.88 1.10 3.29
N ARG A 241 -15.46 1.72 2.17
CA ARG A 241 -15.36 3.19 2.07
C ARG A 241 -16.11 3.81 0.88
N ARG A 242 -16.70 3.02 0.01
CA ARG A 242 -17.42 3.47 -1.19
C ARG A 242 -18.82 2.86 -1.23
N VAL A 243 -19.53 3.14 -2.31
CA VAL A 243 -20.83 2.53 -2.62
C VAL A 243 -20.58 1.41 -3.63
N PRO A 244 -20.39 0.15 -3.19
CA PRO A 244 -20.24 -0.99 -4.08
C PRO A 244 -21.53 -1.26 -4.87
N ASP A 245 -21.37 -1.80 -6.07
CA ASP A 245 -22.46 -2.30 -6.93
C ASP A 245 -22.40 -3.83 -7.07
N ARG A 246 -21.23 -4.36 -7.41
CA ARG A 246 -20.98 -5.81 -7.58
C ARG A 246 -19.68 -6.23 -6.91
N LEU A 247 -19.70 -7.41 -6.31
CA LEU A 247 -18.51 -8.13 -5.88
C LEU A 247 -18.28 -9.32 -6.82
N LEU A 248 -17.15 -9.34 -7.50
CA LEU A 248 -16.73 -10.42 -8.38
C LEU A 248 -15.69 -11.26 -7.64
N LEU A 249 -15.89 -12.58 -7.59
CA LEU A 249 -14.99 -13.52 -6.94
C LEU A 249 -14.57 -14.63 -7.90
N LYS A 250 -13.26 -14.92 -7.92
CA LYS A 250 -12.73 -16.07 -8.67
C LYS A 250 -13.14 -17.39 -8.05
N ASP A 251 -12.91 -17.50 -6.76
CA ASP A 251 -13.27 -18.65 -5.93
C ASP A 251 -13.88 -18.15 -4.60
N PRO A 252 -15.22 -18.20 -4.45
CA PRO A 252 -15.88 -17.81 -3.22
C PRO A 252 -15.51 -18.65 -1.99
N SER A 253 -14.86 -19.79 -2.15
CA SER A 253 -14.41 -20.63 -1.02
C SER A 253 -13.02 -20.25 -0.49
N ALA A 254 -12.28 -19.39 -1.19
CA ALA A 254 -10.94 -19.01 -0.79
C ALA A 254 -10.96 -18.24 0.56
N PRO A 255 -10.04 -18.55 1.50
CA PRO A 255 -9.98 -17.86 2.79
C PRO A 255 -9.81 -16.33 2.67
N ASP A 256 -9.01 -15.88 1.70
CA ASP A 256 -8.68 -14.46 1.47
C ASP A 256 -9.88 -13.60 1.05
N VAL A 257 -11.01 -14.19 0.66
CA VAL A 257 -12.20 -13.44 0.20
C VAL A 257 -13.38 -13.55 1.17
N GLN A 258 -13.28 -14.33 2.25
CA GLN A 258 -14.41 -14.59 3.15
C GLN A 258 -14.93 -13.31 3.83
N HIS A 259 -14.05 -12.37 4.17
CA HIS A 259 -14.47 -11.08 4.73
C HIS A 259 -15.20 -10.22 3.69
N LEU A 260 -14.90 -10.36 2.40
CA LEU A 260 -15.62 -9.67 1.32
C LEU A 260 -17.03 -10.20 1.17
N ILE A 261 -17.21 -11.53 1.27
CA ILE A 261 -18.54 -12.17 1.25
C ILE A 261 -19.37 -11.64 2.42
N ARG A 262 -18.81 -11.63 3.63
CA ARG A 262 -19.49 -11.05 4.80
C ARG A 262 -19.87 -9.59 4.59
N LEU A 263 -18.96 -8.77 4.05
CA LEU A 263 -19.26 -7.36 3.75
C LEU A 263 -20.32 -7.22 2.66
N ALA A 264 -20.39 -8.14 1.70
CA ALA A 264 -21.41 -8.16 0.67
C ALA A 264 -22.78 -8.49 1.27
N ASP A 265 -22.86 -9.48 2.15
CA ASP A 265 -24.10 -9.84 2.86
C ASP A 265 -24.60 -8.66 3.72
N GLU A 266 -23.72 -8.04 4.51
CA GLU A 266 -24.06 -6.88 5.36
C GLU A 266 -24.57 -5.67 4.57
N LYS A 267 -24.11 -5.51 3.32
CA LYS A 267 -24.45 -4.38 2.43
C LYS A 267 -25.46 -4.75 1.34
N ASN A 268 -25.96 -5.99 1.32
CA ASN A 268 -26.81 -6.54 0.27
C ASN A 268 -26.22 -6.36 -1.15
N ILE A 269 -24.93 -6.66 -1.30
CA ILE A 269 -24.21 -6.57 -2.59
C ILE A 269 -24.27 -7.92 -3.29
N VAL A 270 -24.60 -7.90 -4.58
CA VAL A 270 -24.63 -9.10 -5.41
C VAL A 270 -23.20 -9.61 -5.59
N VAL A 271 -23.02 -10.91 -5.29
CA VAL A 271 -21.76 -11.63 -5.47
C VAL A 271 -21.85 -12.47 -6.74
N GLU A 272 -20.93 -12.25 -7.67
CA GLU A 272 -20.84 -12.99 -8.94
C GLU A 272 -19.54 -13.79 -8.98
N ARG A 273 -19.63 -15.07 -9.36
CA ARG A 273 -18.46 -15.92 -9.58
C ARG A 273 -17.94 -15.73 -11.00
N VAL A 274 -16.67 -15.36 -11.15
CA VAL A 274 -16.00 -15.15 -12.43
C VAL A 274 -14.70 -15.95 -12.44
N GLU A 275 -14.71 -17.17 -13.00
CA GLU A 275 -13.58 -18.10 -12.86
C GLU A 275 -12.31 -17.63 -13.59
N ASP A 276 -12.47 -17.00 -14.74
CA ASP A 276 -11.37 -16.60 -15.65
C ASP A 276 -10.80 -15.21 -15.36
N MET A 277 -10.92 -14.70 -14.13
CA MET A 277 -10.31 -13.43 -13.74
C MET A 277 -8.88 -13.61 -13.20
N PRO A 278 -7.99 -12.63 -13.40
CA PRO A 278 -6.60 -12.70 -12.91
C PRO A 278 -6.47 -12.46 -11.40
N TYR A 279 -7.51 -11.94 -10.75
CA TYR A 279 -7.52 -11.59 -9.32
C TYR A 279 -8.38 -12.56 -8.52
N ARG A 280 -8.22 -12.65 -7.20
CA ARG A 280 -9.16 -13.42 -6.36
C ARG A 280 -10.49 -12.69 -6.19
N ALA A 281 -10.45 -11.36 -6.17
CA ALA A 281 -11.61 -10.51 -6.05
C ALA A 281 -11.51 -9.25 -6.90
N ALA A 282 -12.66 -8.71 -7.30
CA ALA A 282 -12.78 -7.35 -7.82
C ALA A 282 -14.11 -6.75 -7.38
N VAL A 283 -14.15 -5.44 -7.20
CA VAL A 283 -15.41 -4.71 -6.90
C VAL A 283 -15.67 -3.69 -7.99
N ILE A 284 -16.92 -3.64 -8.44
CA ILE A 284 -17.45 -2.53 -9.23
C ILE A 284 -18.13 -1.58 -8.25
N ILE A 285 -17.74 -0.31 -8.24
CA ILE A 285 -18.40 0.73 -7.45
C ILE A 285 -19.35 1.53 -8.32
N LYS A 286 -20.44 2.04 -7.73
CA LYS A 286 -21.41 2.86 -8.45
C LYS A 286 -20.78 4.18 -8.91
N SER A 287 -21.19 4.63 -10.10
CA SER A 287 -21.05 6.03 -10.48
C SER A 287 -22.02 6.82 -9.60
N VAL A 288 -21.50 7.68 -8.74
CA VAL A 288 -22.35 8.61 -7.99
C VAL A 288 -22.55 9.80 -8.92
N SER A 289 -23.57 9.74 -9.78
CA SER A 289 -24.13 10.95 -10.35
C SER A 289 -24.60 11.80 -9.17
N ASN A 290 -24.08 13.03 -9.06
CA ASN A 290 -24.65 14.02 -8.15
C ASN A 290 -26.10 14.28 -8.61
N GLU A 291 -27.06 13.60 -7.99
CA GLU A 291 -28.44 14.07 -7.89
C GLU A 291 -28.58 14.98 -6.67
#